data_AF-A0A4Y8PE51-F1
#
_entry.id   AF-A0A4Y8PE51-F1
#
_cell.length_a   1.000
_cell.length_b   1.000
_cell.length_c   1.000
_cell.angle_alpha   90.00
_cell.angle_beta   90.00
_cell.angle_gamma   90.00
#
_symmetry.space_group_name_H-M   'P 1'
#
loop_
_entity.id
_entity.type
_entity.pdbx_description
1 polymer ?
#
loop_
_entity_poly.entity_id
_entity_poly.type
_entity_poly.pdbx_seq_one_letter_code
_entity_poly.pdbx_strand_id
1 'polypeptide(L)'
;MNKWASLASEDSSLFLKEKLDQLGKRRKEIETGIQALEATIKEIEKKSATQELVMPALNKFPDVFEHTQPYQQKELLRLVFHKTILTPDSIKLALFGSTRNRTTFFM
;
A
#
# COMPACT_ATOMS: atom_id res chain seq x y z
N MET A 1 -30.99 -11.90 -47.46
CA MET A 1 -29.70 -11.44 -48.01
C MET A 1 -28.71 -11.26 -46.87
N ASN A 2 -27.65 -12.05 -46.85
CA ASN A 2 -26.70 -12.14 -45.76
C ASN A 2 -25.85 -10.86 -45.66
N LYS A 3 -26.08 -10.02 -44.64
CA LYS A 3 -25.22 -8.86 -44.32
C LYS A 3 -23.75 -9.25 -44.11
N TRP A 4 -23.50 -10.51 -43.80
CA TRP A 4 -22.15 -11.10 -43.67
C TRP A 4 -21.44 -11.30 -45.01
N ALA A 5 -22.18 -11.50 -46.11
CA ALA A 5 -21.59 -11.76 -47.43
C ALA A 5 -21.05 -10.47 -48.09
N SER A 6 -21.62 -9.30 -47.76
CA SER A 6 -21.10 -8.00 -48.23
C SER A 6 -19.89 -7.49 -47.42
N LEU A 7 -19.57 -8.15 -46.31
CA LEU A 7 -18.41 -7.90 -45.44
C LEU A 7 -17.23 -8.85 -45.72
N ALA A 8 -17.37 -9.71 -46.73
CA ALA A 8 -16.37 -10.67 -47.17
C ALA A 8 -15.67 -10.26 -48.48
N SER A 9 -15.70 -8.96 -48.84
CA SER A 9 -14.72 -8.43 -49.80
C SER A 9 -13.35 -8.36 -49.11
N GLU A 10 -12.25 -8.51 -49.85
CA GLU A 10 -10.89 -8.49 -49.28
C GLU A 10 -10.65 -7.27 -48.37
N ASP A 11 -11.12 -6.09 -48.77
CA ASP A 11 -11.02 -4.83 -48.00
C ASP A 11 -11.82 -4.83 -46.69
N SER A 12 -13.01 -5.44 -46.69
CA SER A 12 -13.84 -5.52 -45.48
C SER A 12 -13.33 -6.56 -44.48
N SER A 13 -12.65 -7.60 -44.97
CA SER A 13 -11.96 -8.59 -44.13
C SER A 13 -10.73 -8.01 -43.41
N LEU A 14 -9.97 -7.12 -44.07
CA LEU A 14 -8.83 -6.40 -43.51
C LEU A 14 -9.27 -5.45 -42.41
N PHE A 15 -10.33 -4.66 -42.67
CA PHE A 15 -10.91 -3.76 -41.69
C PHE A 15 -11.41 -4.50 -40.44
N LEU A 16 -12.09 -5.65 -40.62
CA LEU A 16 -12.55 -6.49 -39.50
C LEU A 16 -11.38 -7.04 -38.69
N LYS A 17 -10.30 -7.50 -39.32
CA LYS A 17 -9.09 -7.96 -38.63
C LYS A 17 -8.45 -6.84 -37.82
N GLU A 18 -8.34 -5.64 -38.38
CA GLU A 18 -7.77 -4.49 -37.68
C GLU A 18 -8.60 -4.09 -36.46
N LYS A 19 -9.94 -4.12 -36.58
CA LYS A 19 -10.83 -3.87 -35.43
C LYS A 19 -10.76 -4.95 -34.36
N LEU A 20 -10.64 -6.22 -34.76
CA LEU A 20 -10.40 -7.33 -33.84
C LEU A 20 -9.06 -7.19 -33.11
N ASP A 21 -8.01 -6.76 -33.81
CA ASP A 21 -6.69 -6.54 -33.22
C ASP A 21 -6.69 -5.36 -32.24
N GLN A 22 -7.40 -4.27 -32.58
CA GLN A 22 -7.65 -3.14 -31.67
C GLN A 22 -8.42 -3.58 -30.40
N LEU A 23 -9.45 -4.41 -30.55
CA LEU A 23 -10.19 -4.97 -29.42
C LEU A 23 -9.32 -5.91 -28.57
N GLY A 24 -8.47 -6.72 -29.20
CA GLY A 24 -7.51 -7.59 -28.53
C GLY A 24 -6.50 -6.80 -27.69
N LYS A 25 -5.96 -5.71 -28.25
CA LYS A 25 -5.07 -4.78 -27.53
C LYS A 25 -5.78 -4.13 -26.35
N ARG A 26 -6.98 -3.59 -26.56
CA ARG A 26 -7.76 -2.95 -25.50
C ARG A 26 -8.16 -3.91 -24.39
N ARG A 27 -8.50 -5.15 -24.73
CA ARG A 27 -8.74 -6.22 -23.74
C ARG A 27 -7.48 -6.47 -22.90
N LYS A 28 -6.32 -6.61 -23.54
CA LYS A 28 -5.05 -6.86 -22.85
C LYS A 28 -4.66 -5.70 -21.92
N GLU A 29 -4.89 -4.46 -22.34
CA GLU A 29 -4.69 -3.27 -21.51
C GLU A 29 -5.58 -3.29 -20.26
N ILE A 30 -6.86 -3.65 -20.42
CA ILE A 30 -7.80 -3.78 -19.30
C ILE A 30 -7.36 -4.89 -18.34
N GLU A 31 -6.99 -6.08 -18.86
CA GLU A 31 -6.51 -7.20 -18.03
C GLU A 31 -5.25 -6.80 -17.23
N THR A 32 -4.32 -6.09 -17.87
CA THR A 32 -3.12 -5.58 -17.20
C THR A 32 -3.46 -4.56 -16.11
N GLY A 33 -4.41 -3.66 -16.40
CA GLY A 33 -4.90 -2.67 -15.43
C GLY A 33 -5.58 -3.32 -14.22
N ILE A 34 -6.37 -4.37 -14.43
CA ILE A 34 -7.01 -5.14 -13.35
C ILE A 34 -5.94 -5.79 -12.46
N GLN A 35 -4.93 -6.44 -13.04
CA GLN A 35 -3.84 -7.05 -12.28
C GLN A 35 -3.08 -6.03 -11.42
N ALA A 36 -2.83 -4.83 -11.97
CA ALA A 36 -2.18 -3.75 -11.22
C ALA A 36 -3.05 -3.25 -10.04
N LEU A 37 -4.37 -3.14 -10.24
CA LEU A 37 -5.31 -2.76 -9.19
C LEU A 37 -5.39 -3.82 -8.10
N GLU A 38 -5.47 -5.11 -8.45
CA GLU A 38 -5.46 -6.21 -7.49
C GLU A 38 -4.19 -6.24 -6.64
N ALA A 39 -3.02 -5.99 -7.24
CA ALA A 39 -1.77 -5.87 -6.51
C ALA A 39 -1.80 -4.69 -5.51
N THR A 40 -2.35 -3.56 -5.94
CA THR A 40 -2.49 -2.36 -5.10
C THR A 40 -3.45 -2.62 -3.92
N ILE A 41 -4.57 -3.30 -4.16
CA ILE A 41 -5.54 -3.68 -3.13
C ILE A 41 -4.87 -4.59 -2.10
N LYS A 42 -4.14 -5.62 -2.53
CA LYS A 42 -3.41 -6.52 -1.62
C LYS A 42 -2.39 -5.78 -0.77
N GLU A 43 -1.68 -4.80 -1.32
CA GLU A 43 -0.76 -3.98 -0.54
C GLU A 43 -1.48 -3.14 0.53
N ILE A 44 -2.63 -2.54 0.18
CA ILE A 44 -3.45 -1.77 1.10
C ILE A 44 -3.98 -2.67 2.22
N GLU A 45 -4.57 -3.82 1.87
CA GLU A 45 -5.08 -4.80 2.84
C GLU A 45 -3.98 -5.28 3.79
N LYS A 46 -2.79 -5.60 3.27
CA LYS A 46 -1.63 -5.99 4.10
C LYS A 46 -1.23 -4.88 5.06
N LYS A 47 -1.21 -3.62 4.61
CA LYS A 47 -0.89 -2.45 5.46
C LYS A 47 -1.97 -2.26 6.52
N SER A 48 -3.25 -2.33 6.16
CA SER A 48 -4.38 -2.21 7.07
C SER A 48 -4.41 -3.32 8.11
N ALA A 49 -4.23 -4.57 7.72
CA ALA A 49 -4.14 -5.71 8.65
C ALA A 49 -2.95 -5.55 9.62
N THR A 50 -1.81 -5.03 9.11
CA THR A 50 -0.66 -4.72 9.97
C THR A 50 -1.00 -3.61 10.97
N GLN A 51 -1.71 -2.57 10.53
CA GLN A 51 -2.13 -1.45 11.38
C GLN A 51 -3.14 -1.90 12.45
N GLU A 52 -4.12 -2.73 12.10
CA GLU A 52 -5.11 -3.28 13.04
C GLU A 52 -4.48 -4.15 14.12
N LEU A 53 -3.35 -4.80 13.85
CA LEU A 53 -2.64 -5.61 14.85
C LEU A 53 -1.63 -4.80 15.67
N VAL A 54 -0.90 -3.89 15.01
CA VAL A 54 0.19 -3.13 15.65
C VAL A 54 -0.35 -1.98 16.49
N MET A 55 -1.39 -1.27 16.04
CA MET A 55 -1.93 -0.12 16.80
C MET A 55 -2.51 -0.49 18.16
N PRO A 56 -3.29 -1.57 18.32
CA PRO A 56 -3.76 -1.99 19.65
C PRO A 56 -2.62 -2.41 20.58
N ALA A 57 -1.55 -3.01 20.04
CA ALA A 57 -0.36 -3.34 20.83
C ALA A 57 0.39 -2.08 21.28
N LEU A 58 0.54 -1.09 20.40
CA LEU A 58 1.15 0.21 20.73
C LEU A 58 0.28 1.02 21.70
N ASN A 59 -1.04 0.91 21.65
CA ASN A 59 -1.93 1.58 22.60
C ASN A 59 -1.78 1.06 24.04
N LYS A 60 -1.33 -0.19 24.21
CA LYS A 60 -1.03 -0.77 25.54
C LYS A 60 0.37 -0.44 26.03
N PHE A 61 1.21 0.15 25.18
CA PHE A 61 2.60 0.46 25.52
C PHE A 61 2.72 1.44 26.70
N PRO A 62 1.97 2.56 26.78
CA PRO A 62 2.08 3.51 27.90
C PRO A 62 1.77 2.84 29.25
N ASP A 63 0.69 2.06 29.31
CA ASP A 63 0.27 1.36 30.52
C ASP A 63 1.37 0.41 31.04
N VAL A 64 2.00 -0.35 30.13
CA VAL A 64 3.09 -1.27 30.49
C VAL A 64 4.36 -0.51 30.86
N PHE A 65 4.65 0.59 30.16
CA PHE A 65 5.84 1.41 30.38
C PHE A 65 5.82 2.07 31.77
N GLU A 66 4.67 2.59 32.21
CA GLU A 66 4.53 3.23 33.53
C GLU A 66 4.70 2.25 34.70
N HIS A 67 4.37 0.97 34.51
CA HIS A 67 4.39 -0.05 35.56
C HIS A 67 5.63 -0.96 35.54
N THR A 68 6.59 -0.72 34.65
CA THR A 68 7.82 -1.52 34.53
C THR A 68 9.03 -0.86 35.17
N GLN A 69 9.99 -1.68 35.60
CA GLN A 69 11.22 -1.17 36.22
C GLN A 69 12.08 -0.40 35.20
N PRO A 70 12.93 0.55 35.63
CA PRO A 70 13.73 1.39 34.72
C PRO A 70 14.58 0.61 33.70
N TYR A 71 15.10 -0.56 34.09
CA TYR A 71 15.84 -1.43 33.18
C TYR A 71 14.94 -2.03 32.08
N GLN A 72 13.72 -2.41 32.43
CA GLN A 72 12.74 -2.98 31.51
C GLN A 72 12.12 -1.91 30.60
N GLN A 73 11.93 -0.69 31.11
CA GLN A 73 11.53 0.48 30.32
C GLN A 73 12.51 0.74 29.17
N LYS A 74 13.82 0.64 29.43
CA LYS A 74 14.86 0.77 28.40
C LYS A 74 14.71 -0.27 27.29
N GLU A 75 14.46 -1.53 27.66
CA GLU A 75 14.27 -2.61 26.67
C GLU A 75 12.94 -2.45 25.91
N LEU A 76 11.88 -1.99 26.56
CA LEU A 76 10.60 -1.65 25.93
C LEU A 76 10.75 -0.55 24.89
N LEU A 77 11.48 0.52 25.21
CA LEU A 77 11.75 1.61 24.27
C LEU A 77 12.47 1.09 23.03
N ARG A 78 13.44 0.17 23.18
CA ARG A 78 14.17 -0.43 22.07
C ARG A 78 13.27 -1.19 21.08
N LEU A 79 12.10 -1.68 21.53
CA LEU A 79 11.14 -2.35 20.66
C LEU A 79 10.28 -1.39 19.82
N VAL A 80 10.08 -0.15 20.29
CA VAL A 80 9.24 0.85 19.62
C VAL A 80 10.07 1.87 18.83
N PHE A 81 11.31 2.11 19.25
CA PHE A 81 12.24 3.00 18.57
C PHE A 81 12.86 2.36 17.34
N HIS A 82 12.71 3.04 16.19
CA HIS A 82 13.37 2.66 14.95
C HIS A 82 14.68 3.44 14.73
N LYS A 83 14.65 4.77 14.95
CA LYS A 83 15.84 5.62 14.73
C LYS A 83 15.77 6.90 15.55
N THR A 84 16.93 7.34 16.03
CA THR A 84 17.10 8.64 16.72
C THR A 84 18.17 9.45 16.02
N ILE A 85 17.89 10.72 15.73
CA ILE A 85 18.85 11.69 15.23
C ILE A 85 18.92 12.83 16.24
N LEU A 86 20.08 12.98 16.86
CA LEU A 86 20.38 14.09 17.75
C LEU A 86 21.00 15.23 16.95
N THR A 87 20.43 16.42 17.08
CA THR A 87 20.98 17.68 16.57
C THR A 87 21.14 18.65 17.74
N PRO A 88 22.00 19.69 17.63
CA PRO A 88 22.23 20.64 18.72
C PRO A 88 20.94 21.22 19.30
N ASP A 89 19.95 21.49 18.45
CA ASP A 89 18.71 22.17 18.83
C ASP A 89 17.48 21.25 18.83
N SER A 90 17.62 19.96 18.46
CA SER A 90 16.46 19.07 18.40
C SER A 90 16.79 17.58 18.46
N ILE A 91 15.84 16.80 18.96
CA ILE A 91 15.85 15.34 18.91
C ILE A 91 14.78 14.89 17.93
N LYS A 92 15.16 14.13 16.90
CA LYS A 92 14.22 13.52 15.95
C LYS A 92 14.13 12.03 16.21
N LEU A 93 12.92 11.58 16.52
CA LEU A 93 12.60 10.20 16.85
C LEU A 93 11.73 9.59 15.75
N ALA A 94 12.14 8.42 15.26
CA ALA A 94 11.34 7.58 14.38
C ALA A 94 10.86 6.37 15.18
N LEU A 95 9.54 6.17 15.21
CA LEU A 95 8.88 5.09 15.93
C LEU A 95 8.22 4.13 14.95
N PHE A 96 8.18 2.84 15.28
CA PHE A 96 7.37 1.87 14.54
C PHE A 96 5.88 2.19 14.71
N GLY A 97 5.10 2.10 13.62
CA GLY A 97 3.64 2.28 13.65
C GLY A 97 3.13 3.72 13.76
N SER A 98 4.00 4.74 13.85
CA SER A 98 3.55 6.13 13.84
C SER A 98 3.17 6.56 12.42
N THR A 99 1.88 6.45 12.07
CA THR A 99 1.31 7.17 10.92
C THR A 99 1.13 8.63 11.32
N ARG A 100 2.20 9.41 11.14
CA ARG A 100 2.24 10.88 11.06
C ARG A 100 0.94 11.59 11.46
N ASN A 101 0.78 11.88 12.74
CA ASN A 101 0.15 13.11 13.18
C ASN A 101 0.99 13.71 14.30
N ARG A 102 1.19 15.02 14.17
CA ARG A 102 2.08 15.85 14.97
C ARG A 102 1.87 15.62 16.47
N THR A 103 2.83 15.01 17.13
CA THR A 103 3.00 15.23 18.57
C THR A 103 4.49 15.34 18.88
N THR A 104 4.94 16.59 18.89
CA THR A 104 6.06 17.05 19.71
C THR A 104 5.94 16.47 21.10
N PHE A 105 6.84 15.56 21.47
CA PHE A 105 7.12 15.29 22.87
C PHE A 105 8.13 16.33 23.34
N PHE A 106 7.64 17.35 24.03
CA PHE A 106 8.44 18.10 25.00
C PHE A 106 8.16 17.47 26.36
N MET A 107 9.14 16.75 26.91
CA MET A 107 9.60 16.88 28.29
C MET A 107 10.93 16.16 28.47
#